data_AF-A0A9W8XJK1-F1
#
_entry.id   AF-A0A9W8XJK1-F1
#
_cell.length_a   1.000
_cell.length_b   1.000
_cell.length_c   1.000
_cell.angle_alpha   90.00
_cell.angle_beta   90.00
_cell.angle_gamma   90.00
#
_symmetry.space_group_name_H-M   'P 1'
#
loop_
_entity.id
_entity.type
_entity.pdbx_description
1 polymer ?
#
loop_
_entity_poly.entity_id
_entity_poly.type
_entity_poly.pdbx_seq_one_letter_code
_entity_poly.pdbx_strand_id
1 'polypeptide(L)'
;MPAAETASPPHDLSEKIPKLIPRKRASSPTCTLVTGFIFGVSDSVCDRPISSLKASDTSPTVKTIIHILGEIEGILDRCPPEDTGSRFGNPIFRTFLDEVEKALPAWHAELGLHDAAQVAEISTYLHNAFGNKRRIDYGSGHELNFFLWLLCLNRLSLLPPSTFPSLALAVLPAYLRLMRRIQGAYYLEPAGSHGVWGLDDYQFLPFLFGASQLLHHAYITPKAIHNALVLEEEAHDFMYLDQVAYVNSVKNVDGLRWHSPMLDDISASKSWAKIEAGMRKMFIAEILNKLPVMQHFLFGSLIPAESDMSHEEEFGLSTEEEEEEGGEVKVFNDEAGKRHVHASKGWGDCCGIRVPAAVGAEGEERKGGMQRLRRVPFD
;
A
#
# COMPACT_ATOMS: atom_id res chain seq x y z
N MET A 1 -36.72 32.33 40.16
CA MET A 1 -36.85 31.26 39.17
C MET A 1 -35.90 31.60 38.02
N PRO A 2 -34.83 30.81 37.79
CA PRO A 2 -33.89 31.10 36.73
C PRO A 2 -34.47 30.66 35.37
N ALA A 3 -34.06 31.38 34.33
CA ALA A 3 -34.51 31.20 32.96
C ALA A 3 -34.04 29.87 32.37
N ALA A 4 -34.89 29.26 31.55
CA ALA A 4 -34.60 28.03 30.83
C ALA A 4 -33.53 28.26 29.76
N GLU A 5 -32.44 27.50 29.86
CA GLU A 5 -31.38 27.40 28.86
C GLU A 5 -31.92 26.58 27.68
N THR A 6 -32.02 27.21 26.52
CA THR A 6 -32.38 26.54 25.26
C THR A 6 -31.20 25.71 24.79
N ALA A 7 -31.36 24.38 24.80
CA ALA A 7 -30.38 23.44 24.28
C ALA A 7 -30.18 23.66 22.76
N SER A 8 -28.92 23.86 22.35
CA SER A 8 -28.51 23.85 20.95
C SER A 8 -28.69 22.45 20.33
N PRO A 9 -29.06 22.34 19.05
CA PRO A 9 -29.27 21.05 18.40
C PRO A 9 -27.95 20.27 18.23
N PRO A 10 -28.00 18.93 18.10
CA PRO A 10 -26.81 18.11 17.98
C PRO A 10 -26.07 18.43 16.67
N HIS A 11 -24.75 18.60 16.78
CA HIS A 11 -23.86 18.78 15.65
C HIS A 11 -23.94 17.57 14.70
N ASP A 12 -24.00 17.88 13.42
CA ASP A 12 -24.02 16.96 12.28
C ASP A 12 -22.74 16.12 12.26
N LEU A 13 -22.87 14.79 12.35
CA LEU A 13 -21.76 13.83 12.51
C LEU A 13 -21.19 13.36 11.16
N SER A 14 -21.10 14.24 10.17
CA SER A 14 -20.49 13.96 8.87
C SER A 14 -19.13 14.63 8.66
N GLU A 15 -18.50 15.15 9.71
CA GLU A 15 -17.19 15.80 9.57
C GLU A 15 -16.10 14.78 9.23
N LYS A 16 -15.64 14.86 7.98
CA LYS A 16 -14.51 14.12 7.42
C LYS A 16 -13.33 14.21 8.40
N ILE A 17 -12.70 13.07 8.68
CA ILE A 17 -11.45 12.98 9.46
C ILE A 17 -10.45 14.02 8.89
N PRO A 18 -9.92 14.94 9.72
CA PRO A 18 -9.04 15.99 9.23
C PRO A 18 -7.73 15.38 8.72
N LYS A 19 -7.42 15.64 7.45
CA LYS A 19 -6.12 15.39 6.86
C LYS A 19 -5.16 16.46 7.37
N LEU A 20 -4.02 16.03 7.89
CA LEU A 20 -3.10 16.86 8.66
C LEU A 20 -1.68 16.65 8.14
N ILE A 21 -0.90 17.73 7.98
CA ILE A 21 0.46 17.68 7.42
C ILE A 21 1.53 18.03 8.49
N PRO A 22 2.55 17.19 8.75
CA PRO A 22 3.59 17.49 9.75
C PRO A 22 4.70 18.43 9.27
N ARG A 23 5.04 19.44 10.10
CA ARG A 23 6.16 20.38 9.90
C ARG A 23 7.55 19.83 10.30
N LYS A 24 7.65 18.80 11.16
CA LYS A 24 8.91 18.06 11.46
C LYS A 24 8.59 16.58 11.72
N ARG A 25 9.14 15.67 10.90
CA ARG A 25 8.52 14.35 10.64
C ARG A 25 9.09 13.13 11.37
N ALA A 26 10.33 13.16 11.88
CA ALA A 26 10.99 11.94 12.36
C ALA A 26 10.74 11.58 13.85
N SER A 27 9.95 12.37 14.59
CA SER A 27 9.83 12.26 16.05
C SER A 27 8.38 12.25 16.55
N SER A 28 7.39 12.17 15.66
CA SER A 28 6.00 12.26 16.12
C SER A 28 5.56 11.01 16.88
N PRO A 29 4.69 11.14 17.91
CA PRO A 29 4.08 9.99 18.57
C PRO A 29 3.41 9.04 17.57
N THR A 30 2.81 9.60 16.50
CA THR A 30 2.20 8.83 15.42
C THR A 30 3.23 8.06 14.60
N CYS A 31 4.32 8.70 14.17
CA CYS A 31 5.40 8.00 13.48
C CYS A 31 6.01 6.91 14.36
N THR A 32 6.18 7.19 15.65
CA THR A 32 6.67 6.20 16.64
C THR A 32 5.71 5.01 16.76
N LEU A 33 4.40 5.28 16.81
CA LEU A 33 3.37 4.24 16.88
C LEU A 33 3.37 3.35 15.62
N VAL A 34 3.35 3.97 14.44
CA VAL A 34 3.32 3.26 13.15
C VAL A 34 4.61 2.47 12.95
N THR A 35 5.77 3.09 13.15
CA THR A 35 7.06 2.40 13.04
C THR A 35 7.16 1.27 14.07
N GLY A 36 6.77 1.50 15.32
CA GLY A 36 6.78 0.48 16.38
C GLY A 36 5.94 -0.73 16.01
N PHE A 37 4.76 -0.53 15.42
CA PHE A 37 3.91 -1.62 14.95
C PHE A 37 4.51 -2.36 13.75
N ILE A 38 4.86 -1.65 12.67
CA ILE A 38 5.41 -2.24 11.45
C ILE A 38 6.71 -3.00 11.75
N PHE A 39 7.60 -2.40 12.53
CA PHE A 39 8.87 -3.00 12.92
C PHE A 39 8.69 -4.16 13.90
N GLY A 40 7.73 -4.09 14.82
CA GLY A 40 7.37 -5.22 15.67
C GLY A 40 6.86 -6.41 14.85
N VAL A 41 6.08 -6.17 13.79
CA VAL A 41 5.66 -7.21 12.85
C VAL A 41 6.87 -7.78 12.09
N SER A 42 7.75 -6.91 11.58
CA SER A 42 8.99 -7.29 10.89
C SER A 42 9.90 -8.16 11.76
N ASP A 43 10.10 -7.78 13.02
CA ASP A 43 10.93 -8.52 13.99
C ASP A 43 10.35 -9.91 14.27
N SER A 44 9.02 -10.04 14.29
CA SER A 44 8.33 -11.29 14.62
C SER A 44 8.50 -12.41 13.58
N VAL A 45 8.97 -12.08 12.38
CA VAL A 45 9.19 -13.00 11.25
C VAL A 45 10.67 -13.23 10.93
N CYS A 46 11.58 -12.76 11.77
CA CYS A 46 13.02 -12.99 11.61
C CYS A 46 13.32 -14.49 11.44
N ASP A 47 13.99 -14.86 10.34
CA ASP A 47 14.40 -16.24 10.01
C ASP A 47 13.23 -17.25 9.92
N ARG A 48 12.02 -16.79 9.57
CA ARG A 48 10.82 -17.63 9.49
C ARG A 48 10.25 -17.69 8.07
N PRO A 49 10.22 -18.86 7.42
CA PRO A 49 9.47 -19.04 6.17
C PRO A 49 7.96 -19.05 6.45
N ILE A 50 7.15 -18.82 5.41
CA ILE A 50 5.68 -18.88 5.49
C ILE A 50 5.23 -20.27 5.97
N SER A 51 5.83 -21.34 5.45
CA SER A 51 5.57 -22.73 5.86
C SER A 51 5.81 -23.02 7.35
N SER A 52 6.53 -22.16 8.08
CA SER A 52 6.73 -22.31 9.52
C SER A 52 5.47 -22.02 10.35
N LEU A 53 4.48 -21.32 9.78
CA LEU A 53 3.22 -21.06 10.46
C LEU A 53 2.43 -22.35 10.67
N LYS A 54 1.99 -22.55 11.91
CA LYS A 54 1.08 -23.65 12.27
C LYS A 54 -0.34 -23.13 12.34
N ALA A 55 -1.32 -24.02 12.16
CA ALA A 55 -2.73 -23.68 12.32
C ALA A 55 -3.07 -23.11 13.72
N SER A 56 -2.29 -23.46 14.75
CA SER A 56 -2.39 -22.91 16.10
C SER A 56 -1.97 -21.44 16.20
N ASP A 57 -1.15 -20.96 15.27
CA ASP A 57 -0.61 -19.59 15.27
C ASP A 57 -1.62 -18.59 14.70
N THR A 58 -2.70 -19.08 14.09
CA THR A 58 -3.78 -18.27 13.52
C THR A 58 -4.92 -18.11 14.52
N SER A 59 -4.99 -16.95 15.18
CA SER A 59 -6.08 -16.61 16.10
C SER A 59 -7.43 -16.52 15.37
N PRO A 60 -8.56 -16.61 16.08
CA PRO A 60 -9.89 -16.40 15.49
C PRO A 60 -9.99 -15.05 14.74
N THR A 61 -9.47 -13.97 15.34
CA THR A 61 -9.41 -12.65 14.70
C THR A 61 -8.65 -12.68 13.36
N VAL A 62 -7.49 -13.34 13.32
CA VAL A 62 -6.71 -13.47 12.08
C VAL A 62 -7.48 -14.27 11.02
N LYS A 63 -8.20 -15.33 11.42
CA LYS A 63 -9.06 -16.09 10.51
C LYS A 63 -10.19 -15.22 9.95
N THR A 64 -10.81 -14.38 10.78
CA THR A 64 -11.82 -13.42 10.34
C THR A 64 -11.23 -12.40 9.36
N ILE A 65 -10.01 -11.89 9.60
CA ILE A 65 -9.33 -10.99 8.65
C ILE A 65 -9.11 -11.67 7.30
N ILE A 66 -8.63 -12.92 7.28
CA ILE A 66 -8.43 -13.68 6.05
C ILE A 66 -9.78 -13.96 5.35
N HIS A 67 -10.84 -14.24 6.12
CA HIS A 67 -12.20 -14.37 5.60
C HIS A 67 -12.68 -13.09 4.91
N ILE A 68 -12.49 -11.93 5.54
CA ILE A 68 -12.83 -10.62 4.96
C ILE A 68 -12.08 -10.40 3.64
N LEU A 69 -10.79 -10.74 3.55
CA LEU A 69 -10.05 -10.67 2.29
C LEU A 69 -10.66 -11.59 1.21
N GLY A 70 -11.14 -12.78 1.59
CA GLY A 70 -11.87 -13.68 0.70
C GLY A 70 -13.23 -13.12 0.25
N GLU A 71 -13.95 -12.43 1.12
CA GLU A 71 -15.21 -11.75 0.76
C GLU A 71 -14.97 -10.60 -0.23
N ILE A 72 -13.88 -9.85 -0.08
CA ILE A 72 -13.45 -8.81 -1.04
C ILE A 72 -13.07 -9.43 -2.37
N GLU A 73 -12.38 -10.58 -2.36
CA GLU A 73 -12.11 -11.37 -3.56
C GLU A 73 -13.41 -11.81 -4.24
N GLY A 74 -14.43 -12.20 -3.46
CA GLY A 74 -15.77 -12.49 -3.98
C GLY A 74 -16.48 -11.28 -4.58
N ILE A 75 -16.25 -10.06 -4.07
CA ILE A 75 -16.74 -8.82 -4.69
C ILE A 75 -16.04 -8.61 -6.05
N LEU A 76 -14.72 -8.82 -6.12
CA LEU A 76 -13.96 -8.74 -7.37
C LEU A 76 -14.55 -9.68 -8.44
N ASP A 77 -14.90 -10.92 -8.07
CA ASP A 77 -15.52 -11.88 -8.99
C ASP A 77 -16.91 -11.43 -9.50
N ARG A 78 -17.64 -10.66 -8.71
CA ARG A 78 -18.95 -10.09 -9.09
C ARG A 78 -18.84 -8.77 -9.87
N CYS A 79 -17.66 -8.19 -9.93
CA CYS A 79 -17.36 -6.95 -10.67
C CYS A 79 -16.34 -7.24 -11.79
N PRO A 80 -16.70 -8.07 -12.79
CA PRO A 80 -15.76 -8.40 -13.87
C PRO A 80 -15.35 -7.13 -14.64
N PRO A 81 -14.08 -7.01 -15.06
CA PRO A 81 -13.62 -5.84 -15.79
C PRO A 81 -14.29 -5.73 -17.16
N GLU A 82 -14.66 -4.51 -17.54
CA GLU A 82 -15.19 -4.23 -18.87
C GLU A 82 -14.08 -4.24 -19.93
N ASP A 83 -14.40 -4.71 -21.13
CA ASP A 83 -13.52 -4.58 -22.29
C ASP A 83 -13.64 -3.16 -22.86
N THR A 84 -12.74 -2.28 -22.45
CA THR A 84 -12.71 -0.88 -22.87
C THR A 84 -11.82 -0.65 -24.11
N GLY A 85 -11.10 -1.67 -24.58
CA GLY A 85 -10.02 -1.51 -25.57
C GLY A 85 -8.89 -0.58 -25.11
N SER A 86 -8.88 -0.22 -23.82
CA SER A 86 -7.90 0.66 -23.19
C SER A 86 -6.97 -0.14 -22.30
N ARG A 87 -5.71 0.29 -22.28
CA ARG A 87 -4.64 -0.22 -21.42
C ARG A 87 -4.46 0.58 -20.12
N PHE A 88 -5.37 1.53 -19.88
CA PHE A 88 -5.44 2.37 -18.68
C PHE A 88 -6.56 1.87 -17.74
N GLY A 89 -6.63 2.45 -16.54
CA GLY A 89 -7.50 2.01 -15.46
C GLY A 89 -8.95 1.72 -15.88
N ASN A 90 -9.47 0.58 -15.45
CA ASN A 90 -10.82 0.11 -15.74
C ASN A 90 -11.85 0.80 -14.84
N PRO A 91 -12.91 1.41 -15.40
CA PRO A 91 -13.90 2.16 -14.63
C PRO A 91 -14.69 1.29 -13.64
N ILE A 92 -14.80 -0.03 -13.86
CA ILE A 92 -15.46 -0.97 -12.93
C ILE A 92 -14.80 -0.98 -11.55
N PHE A 93 -13.52 -0.58 -11.45
CA PHE A 93 -12.86 -0.39 -10.18
C PHE A 93 -13.65 0.51 -9.22
N ARG A 94 -14.36 1.50 -9.74
CA ARG A 94 -15.19 2.42 -8.94
C ARG A 94 -16.37 1.69 -8.31
N THR A 95 -17.04 0.84 -9.09
CA THR A 95 -18.13 -0.02 -8.63
C THR A 95 -17.63 -1.05 -7.62
N PHE A 96 -16.46 -1.64 -7.85
CA PHE A 96 -15.82 -2.55 -6.90
C PHE A 96 -15.61 -1.88 -5.54
N LEU A 97 -15.04 -0.67 -5.50
CA LEU A 97 -14.86 0.07 -4.25
C LEU A 97 -16.19 0.44 -3.59
N ASP A 98 -17.23 0.77 -4.35
CA ASP A 98 -18.58 1.04 -3.81
C ASP A 98 -19.19 -0.20 -3.13
N GLU A 99 -18.98 -1.38 -3.69
CA GLU A 99 -19.44 -2.63 -3.07
C GLU A 99 -18.61 -3.00 -1.84
N VAL A 100 -17.30 -2.73 -1.84
CA VAL A 100 -16.44 -2.87 -0.65
C VAL A 100 -16.93 -1.94 0.45
N GLU A 101 -17.20 -0.67 0.16
CA GLU A 101 -17.67 0.32 1.14
C GLU A 101 -18.96 -0.13 1.85
N LYS A 102 -19.93 -0.66 1.08
CA LYS A 102 -21.20 -1.18 1.62
C LYS A 102 -21.01 -2.35 2.59
N ALA A 103 -19.98 -3.17 2.38
CA ALA A 103 -19.72 -4.36 3.19
C ALA A 103 -18.91 -4.07 4.47
N LEU A 104 -18.22 -2.91 4.55
CA LEU A 104 -17.37 -2.55 5.70
C LEU A 104 -18.08 -2.69 7.05
N PRO A 105 -19.32 -2.19 7.27
CA PRO A 105 -19.95 -2.28 8.58
C PRO A 105 -20.17 -3.74 9.05
N ALA A 106 -20.53 -4.63 8.13
CA ALA A 106 -20.76 -6.04 8.43
C ALA A 106 -19.44 -6.74 8.82
N TRP A 107 -18.36 -6.49 8.08
CA TRP A 107 -17.05 -7.06 8.37
C TRP A 107 -16.47 -6.57 9.72
N HIS A 108 -16.65 -5.29 10.06
CA HIS A 108 -16.23 -4.80 11.38
C HIS A 108 -17.08 -5.40 12.51
N ALA A 109 -18.37 -5.65 12.27
CA ALA A 109 -19.21 -6.37 13.24
C ALA A 109 -18.74 -7.83 13.45
N GLU A 110 -18.27 -8.53 12.40
CA GLU A 110 -17.66 -9.86 12.52
C GLU A 110 -16.36 -9.87 13.35
N LEU A 111 -15.64 -8.74 13.38
CA LEU A 111 -14.46 -8.54 14.23
C LEU A 111 -14.82 -8.18 15.68
N GLY A 112 -16.11 -8.12 16.02
CA GLY A 112 -16.61 -7.77 17.36
C GLY A 112 -16.62 -6.26 17.63
N LEU A 113 -16.58 -5.43 16.59
CA LEU A 113 -16.63 -3.97 16.71
C LEU A 113 -18.09 -3.50 16.63
N HIS A 114 -18.56 -2.83 17.68
CA HIS A 114 -19.95 -2.38 17.80
C HIS A 114 -20.08 -0.87 18.05
N ASP A 115 -18.98 -0.19 18.37
CA ASP A 115 -18.96 1.27 18.52
C ASP A 115 -18.97 1.93 17.13
N ALA A 116 -20.04 2.65 16.82
CA ALA A 116 -20.23 3.26 15.51
C ALA A 116 -19.14 4.28 15.14
N ALA A 117 -18.64 5.05 16.11
CA ALA A 117 -17.59 6.05 15.86
C ALA A 117 -16.25 5.36 15.58
N GLN A 118 -15.93 4.30 16.34
CA GLN A 118 -14.75 3.48 16.08
C GLN A 118 -14.83 2.77 14.72
N VAL A 119 -16.00 2.21 14.39
CA VAL A 119 -16.20 1.54 13.10
C VAL A 119 -16.03 2.53 11.94
N ALA A 120 -16.55 3.75 12.05
CA ALA A 120 -16.36 4.78 11.03
C ALA A 120 -14.88 5.12 10.82
N GLU A 121 -14.13 5.33 11.90
CA GLU A 121 -12.69 5.60 11.84
C GLU A 121 -11.92 4.44 11.18
N ILE A 122 -12.11 3.22 11.68
CA ILE A 122 -11.38 2.02 11.24
C ILE A 122 -11.72 1.66 9.79
N SER A 123 -13.00 1.79 9.41
CA SER A 123 -13.46 1.53 8.04
C SER A 123 -12.76 2.42 7.02
N THR A 124 -12.40 3.65 7.41
CA THR A 124 -11.73 4.58 6.50
C THR A 124 -10.35 4.06 6.08
N TYR A 125 -9.60 3.41 6.96
CA TYR A 125 -8.30 2.80 6.60
C TYR A 125 -8.48 1.60 5.67
N LEU A 126 -9.44 0.70 5.97
CA LEU A 126 -9.68 -0.47 5.11
C LEU A 126 -10.20 -0.06 3.73
N HIS A 127 -11.10 0.91 3.65
CA HIS A 127 -11.58 1.45 2.38
C HIS A 127 -10.44 1.97 1.49
N ASN A 128 -9.51 2.72 2.09
CA ASN A 128 -8.35 3.28 1.39
C ASN A 128 -7.21 2.27 1.18
N ALA A 129 -7.37 1.01 1.59
CA ALA A 129 -6.34 -0.02 1.45
C ALA A 129 -6.22 -0.59 0.03
N PHE A 130 -7.18 -0.34 -0.86
CA PHE A 130 -7.27 -1.03 -2.16
C PHE A 130 -7.00 -0.15 -3.38
N GLY A 131 -6.77 1.15 -3.18
CA GLY A 131 -6.45 2.13 -4.23
C GLY A 131 -7.33 3.37 -4.17
N ASN A 132 -7.16 4.29 -5.12
CA ASN A 132 -7.95 5.50 -5.21
C ASN A 132 -9.05 5.41 -6.27
N LYS A 133 -10.30 5.59 -5.85
CA LYS A 133 -11.49 5.49 -6.70
C LYS A 133 -11.45 6.42 -7.93
N ARG A 134 -11.00 7.66 -7.78
CA ARG A 134 -10.99 8.63 -8.89
C ARG A 134 -9.87 8.34 -9.86
N ARG A 135 -8.64 8.23 -9.34
CA ARG A 135 -7.42 8.09 -10.14
C ARG A 135 -7.22 6.68 -10.71
N ILE A 136 -7.92 5.69 -10.15
CA ILE A 136 -7.78 4.26 -10.52
C ILE A 136 -6.31 3.85 -10.41
N ASP A 137 -5.70 4.21 -9.27
CA ASP A 137 -4.31 3.93 -8.95
C ASP A 137 -4.17 3.21 -7.61
N TYR A 138 -3.02 2.58 -7.41
CA TYR A 138 -2.63 1.91 -6.18
C TYR A 138 -1.13 2.05 -5.96
N GLY A 139 -0.69 2.04 -4.70
CA GLY A 139 0.74 2.10 -4.35
C GLY A 139 0.95 1.90 -2.86
N SER A 140 2.18 2.14 -2.42
CA SER A 140 2.64 1.83 -1.05
C SER A 140 1.91 2.60 0.06
N GLY A 141 1.28 3.74 -0.25
CA GLY A 141 0.39 4.44 0.69
C GLY A 141 -0.92 3.69 0.96
N HIS A 142 -1.46 2.98 -0.03
CA HIS A 142 -2.64 2.13 0.12
C HIS A 142 -2.26 0.83 0.85
N GLU A 143 -1.10 0.25 0.52
CA GLU A 143 -0.52 -0.85 1.29
C GLU A 143 -0.35 -0.48 2.78
N LEU A 144 0.14 0.74 3.06
CA LEU A 144 0.25 1.24 4.42
C LEU A 144 -1.12 1.35 5.10
N ASN A 145 -2.15 1.88 4.42
CA ASN A 145 -3.51 1.96 4.96
C ASN A 145 -4.04 0.58 5.43
N PHE A 146 -3.73 -0.50 4.70
CA PHE A 146 -4.06 -1.85 5.16
C PHE A 146 -3.42 -2.19 6.50
N PHE A 147 -2.14 -1.83 6.70
CA PHE A 147 -1.46 -2.06 7.97
C PHE A 147 -1.88 -1.07 9.07
N LEU A 148 -2.34 0.13 8.73
CA LEU A 148 -2.94 1.05 9.69
C LEU A 148 -4.29 0.52 10.19
N TRP A 149 -5.08 -0.13 9.33
CA TRP A 149 -6.27 -0.85 9.75
C TRP A 149 -5.93 -1.98 10.75
N LEU A 150 -4.89 -2.78 10.47
CA LEU A 150 -4.41 -3.80 11.42
C LEU A 150 -3.88 -3.18 12.72
N LEU A 151 -3.23 -2.02 12.65
CA LEU A 151 -2.79 -1.26 13.82
C LEU A 151 -3.99 -0.81 14.66
N CYS A 152 -5.06 -0.31 14.06
CA CYS A 152 -6.29 0.03 14.80
C CYS A 152 -6.85 -1.18 15.55
N LEU A 153 -6.90 -2.36 14.93
CA LEU A 153 -7.32 -3.60 15.59
C LEU A 153 -6.35 -4.00 16.73
N ASN A 154 -5.05 -3.78 16.57
CA ASN A 154 -4.06 -3.95 17.65
C ASN A 154 -4.30 -2.97 18.81
N ARG A 155 -4.61 -1.70 18.54
CA ARG A 155 -4.93 -0.68 19.55
C ARG A 155 -6.19 -1.03 20.34
N LEU A 156 -7.13 -1.73 19.72
CA LEU A 156 -8.32 -2.30 20.36
C LEU A 156 -8.07 -3.65 21.04
N SER A 157 -6.81 -4.08 21.16
CA SER A 157 -6.39 -5.34 21.79
C SER A 157 -6.89 -6.61 21.09
N LEU A 158 -7.39 -6.52 19.85
CA LEU A 158 -7.84 -7.66 19.05
C LEU A 158 -6.68 -8.43 18.40
N LEU A 159 -5.55 -7.76 18.20
CA LEU A 159 -4.34 -8.32 17.58
C LEU A 159 -3.12 -8.15 18.51
N PRO A 160 -3.01 -8.88 19.63
CA PRO A 160 -1.84 -8.80 20.52
C PRO A 160 -0.54 -9.23 19.79
N PRO A 161 0.65 -8.93 20.34
CA PRO A 161 1.93 -9.24 19.70
C PRO A 161 2.13 -10.71 19.28
N SER A 162 1.45 -11.66 19.95
CA SER A 162 1.45 -13.07 19.56
C SER A 162 0.86 -13.33 18.16
N THR A 163 0.06 -12.41 17.63
CA THR A 163 -0.53 -12.49 16.28
C THR A 163 0.38 -11.96 15.18
N PHE A 164 1.44 -11.20 15.52
CA PHE A 164 2.27 -10.50 14.55
C PHE A 164 2.90 -11.40 13.47
N PRO A 165 3.40 -12.62 13.80
CA PRO A 165 3.88 -13.53 12.77
C PRO A 165 2.82 -13.87 11.73
N SER A 166 1.58 -14.07 12.16
CA SER A 166 0.45 -14.39 11.28
C SER A 166 0.00 -13.19 10.44
N LEU A 167 0.19 -11.95 10.94
CA LEU A 167 -0.05 -10.75 10.14
C LEU A 167 0.89 -10.67 8.94
N ALA A 168 2.18 -10.93 9.16
CA ALA A 168 3.16 -10.91 8.07
C ALA A 168 3.17 -12.17 7.21
N LEU A 169 3.01 -13.37 7.78
CA LEU A 169 3.18 -14.64 7.04
C LEU A 169 1.86 -15.24 6.51
N ALA A 170 0.69 -14.75 6.93
CA ALA A 170 -0.60 -15.22 6.40
C ALA A 170 -1.47 -14.09 5.84
N VAL A 171 -1.66 -13.00 6.61
CA VAL A 171 -2.53 -11.89 6.20
C VAL A 171 -1.93 -11.11 5.05
N LEU A 172 -0.66 -10.69 5.13
CA LEU A 172 -0.01 -9.97 4.02
C LEU A 172 0.05 -10.80 2.73
N PRO A 173 0.47 -12.08 2.71
CA PRO A 173 0.41 -12.90 1.50
C PRO A 173 -1.00 -13.03 0.91
N ALA A 174 -2.04 -13.12 1.74
CA ALA A 174 -3.42 -13.12 1.25
C ALA A 174 -3.79 -11.77 0.61
N TYR A 175 -3.44 -10.66 1.27
CA TYR A 175 -3.65 -9.31 0.76
C TYR A 175 -2.90 -9.08 -0.56
N LEU A 176 -1.64 -9.51 -0.67
CA LEU A 176 -0.86 -9.38 -1.91
C LEU A 176 -1.48 -10.17 -3.06
N ARG A 177 -1.92 -11.42 -2.83
CA ARG A 177 -2.62 -12.19 -3.87
C ARG A 177 -3.88 -11.49 -4.36
N LEU A 178 -4.68 -10.98 -3.44
CA LEU A 178 -5.87 -10.18 -3.76
C LEU A 178 -5.48 -8.93 -4.56
N MET A 179 -4.49 -8.17 -4.11
CA MET A 179 -4.06 -6.94 -4.79
C MET A 179 -3.52 -7.21 -6.20
N ARG A 180 -2.77 -8.31 -6.42
CA ARG A 180 -2.33 -8.71 -7.76
C ARG A 180 -3.52 -8.99 -8.68
N ARG A 181 -4.58 -9.64 -8.17
CA ARG A 181 -5.82 -9.85 -8.94
C ARG A 181 -6.54 -8.53 -9.25
N ILE A 182 -6.65 -7.62 -8.28
CA ILE A 182 -7.28 -6.30 -8.48
C ILE A 182 -6.49 -5.48 -9.50
N GLN A 183 -5.16 -5.41 -9.36
CA GLN A 183 -4.26 -4.72 -10.30
C GLN A 183 -4.41 -5.29 -11.72
N GLY A 184 -4.43 -6.61 -11.86
CA GLY A 184 -4.59 -7.31 -13.13
C GLY A 184 -5.96 -7.11 -13.75
N ALA A 185 -7.03 -7.17 -12.96
CA ALA A 185 -8.39 -7.01 -13.45
C ALA A 185 -8.67 -5.57 -13.92
N TYR A 186 -8.23 -4.59 -13.13
CA TYR A 186 -8.62 -3.20 -13.36
C TYR A 186 -7.51 -2.30 -13.92
N TYR A 187 -6.34 -2.86 -14.25
CA TYR A 187 -5.20 -2.12 -14.80
C TYR A 187 -4.84 -0.89 -13.99
N LEU A 188 -4.76 -1.05 -12.65
CA LEU A 188 -4.49 0.05 -11.74
C LEU A 188 -3.16 0.71 -12.07
N GLU A 189 -3.15 2.05 -12.15
CA GLU A 189 -1.91 2.79 -12.36
C GLU A 189 -1.05 2.79 -11.08
N PRO A 190 0.29 2.76 -11.17
CA PRO A 190 1.15 2.95 -10.01
C PRO A 190 0.96 4.35 -9.40
N ALA A 191 0.62 4.41 -8.12
CA ALA A 191 0.48 5.65 -7.37
C ALA A 191 1.86 6.12 -6.89
N GLY A 192 2.34 7.23 -7.46
CA GLY A 192 3.60 7.86 -7.06
C GLY A 192 4.52 8.17 -8.24
N SER A 193 5.49 9.06 -8.02
CA SER A 193 6.35 9.62 -9.08
C SER A 193 7.71 8.96 -9.22
N HIS A 194 7.95 7.83 -8.56
CA HIS A 194 9.28 7.22 -8.48
C HIS A 194 9.78 6.62 -9.80
N GLY A 195 8.86 6.23 -10.68
CA GLY A 195 9.19 5.56 -11.94
C GLY A 195 10.16 4.39 -11.71
N VAL A 196 11.15 4.26 -12.59
CA VAL A 196 12.13 3.17 -12.59
C VAL A 196 13.08 3.19 -11.36
N TRP A 197 13.10 4.30 -10.60
CA TRP A 197 13.90 4.42 -9.36
C TRP A 197 13.08 4.10 -8.10
N GLY A 198 11.86 3.60 -8.24
CA GLY A 198 11.12 2.99 -7.15
C GLY A 198 11.68 1.62 -6.80
N LEU A 199 11.44 1.17 -5.57
CA LEU A 199 11.74 -0.21 -5.18
C LEU A 199 10.87 -1.20 -5.97
N ASP A 200 9.58 -0.87 -6.09
CA ASP A 200 8.57 -1.56 -6.89
C ASP A 200 7.48 -0.54 -7.27
N ASP A 201 6.67 -0.87 -8.28
CA ASP A 201 5.59 0.01 -8.74
C ASP A 201 4.50 0.17 -7.67
N TYR A 202 4.25 -0.87 -6.87
CA TYR A 202 3.07 -0.93 -6.01
C TYR A 202 3.38 -1.17 -4.52
N GLN A 203 4.33 -2.06 -4.21
CA GLN A 203 4.51 -2.62 -2.87
C GLN A 203 5.83 -2.20 -2.22
N PHE A 204 5.84 -2.16 -0.88
CA PHE A 204 7.04 -1.93 -0.09
C PHE A 204 7.20 -2.98 1.02
N LEU A 205 6.13 -3.29 1.77
CA LEU A 205 6.18 -4.17 2.94
C LEU A 205 6.65 -5.61 2.66
N PRO A 206 6.38 -6.24 1.49
CA PRO A 206 6.92 -7.56 1.14
C PRO A 206 8.45 -7.58 1.16
N PHE A 207 9.10 -6.49 0.75
CA PHE A 207 10.55 -6.40 0.76
C PHE A 207 11.09 -6.19 2.17
N LEU A 208 10.41 -5.40 3.01
CA LEU A 208 10.81 -5.22 4.41
C LEU A 208 10.68 -6.53 5.18
N PHE A 209 9.49 -7.13 5.23
CA PHE A 209 9.26 -8.35 5.99
C PHE A 209 9.98 -9.55 5.38
N GLY A 210 10.03 -9.65 4.05
CA GLY A 210 10.79 -10.69 3.36
C GLY A 210 12.30 -10.60 3.62
N ALA A 211 12.86 -9.40 3.76
CA ALA A 211 14.25 -9.25 4.18
C ALA A 211 14.47 -9.69 5.63
N SER A 212 13.49 -9.49 6.52
CA SER A 212 13.51 -10.05 7.87
C SER A 212 13.40 -11.59 7.87
N GLN A 213 12.56 -12.18 7.01
CA GLN A 213 12.49 -13.64 6.87
C GLN A 213 13.85 -14.27 6.48
N LEU A 214 14.66 -13.53 5.72
CA LEU A 214 15.95 -14.00 5.18
C LEU A 214 17.17 -13.51 5.97
N LEU A 215 16.98 -12.83 7.12
CA LEU A 215 17.99 -12.04 7.82
C LEU A 215 19.33 -12.78 8.02
N HIS A 216 19.27 -14.03 8.47
CA HIS A 216 20.41 -14.92 8.72
C HIS A 216 20.36 -16.20 7.87
N HIS A 217 19.65 -16.17 6.75
CA HIS A 217 19.47 -17.35 5.92
C HIS A 217 20.81 -17.92 5.41
N ALA A 218 21.04 -19.22 5.62
CA ALA A 218 22.36 -19.84 5.41
C ALA A 218 22.76 -19.95 3.92
N TYR A 219 21.79 -20.11 3.02
CA TYR A 219 22.04 -20.44 1.60
C TYR A 219 21.52 -19.40 0.60
N ILE A 220 20.27 -18.96 0.76
CA ILE A 220 19.68 -17.88 -0.05
C ILE A 220 20.39 -16.56 0.31
N THR A 221 21.22 -16.08 -0.61
CA THR A 221 21.88 -14.76 -0.50
C THR A 221 21.07 -13.69 -1.25
N PRO A 222 21.30 -12.39 -1.01
CA PRO A 222 20.63 -11.34 -1.77
C PRO A 222 20.75 -11.45 -3.29
N LYS A 223 21.87 -11.96 -3.80
CA LYS A 223 22.08 -12.17 -5.23
C LYS A 223 21.20 -13.28 -5.81
N ALA A 224 20.65 -14.15 -4.96
CA ALA A 224 19.81 -15.27 -5.40
C ALA A 224 18.49 -14.81 -6.05
N ILE A 225 18.08 -13.55 -5.87
CA ILE A 225 16.89 -12.98 -6.54
C ILE A 225 17.01 -12.99 -8.07
N HIS A 226 18.23 -13.14 -8.62
CA HIS A 226 18.48 -13.26 -10.07
C HIS A 226 18.38 -14.70 -10.58
N ASN A 227 18.29 -15.69 -9.68
CA ASN A 227 18.25 -17.09 -10.05
C ASN A 227 16.80 -17.57 -10.16
N ALA A 228 16.36 -17.83 -11.38
CA ALA A 228 15.01 -18.30 -11.67
C ALA A 228 14.62 -19.57 -10.91
N LEU A 229 15.54 -20.52 -10.72
CA LEU A 229 15.26 -21.75 -9.96
C LEU A 229 15.04 -21.47 -8.47
N VAL A 230 15.79 -20.51 -7.90
CA VAL A 230 15.56 -20.11 -6.50
C VAL A 230 14.22 -19.42 -6.36
N LEU A 231 13.86 -18.55 -7.31
CA LEU A 231 12.55 -17.91 -7.31
C LEU A 231 11.42 -18.94 -7.45
N GLU A 232 11.55 -19.91 -8.35
CA GLU A 232 10.53 -20.95 -8.59
C GLU A 232 10.33 -21.84 -7.35
N GLU A 233 11.41 -22.28 -6.72
CA GLU A 233 11.36 -23.19 -5.57
C GLU A 233 11.02 -22.48 -4.26
N GLU A 234 11.57 -21.30 -3.99
CA GLU A 234 11.54 -20.68 -2.65
C GLU A 234 10.53 -19.52 -2.51
N ALA A 235 9.96 -19.01 -3.62
CA ALA A 235 9.02 -17.88 -3.56
C ALA A 235 7.80 -18.16 -2.68
N HIS A 236 7.29 -19.40 -2.66
CA HIS A 236 6.13 -19.74 -1.86
C HIS A 236 6.36 -19.57 -0.34
N ASP A 237 7.62 -19.56 0.11
CA ASP A 237 8.00 -19.46 1.51
C ASP A 237 8.59 -18.10 1.92
N PHE A 238 9.12 -17.32 0.98
CA PHE A 238 9.78 -16.05 1.24
C PHE A 238 9.20 -14.91 0.40
N MET A 239 8.54 -13.95 1.06
CA MET A 239 7.81 -12.85 0.41
C MET A 239 8.70 -11.94 -0.46
N TYR A 240 9.97 -11.77 -0.10
CA TYR A 240 10.90 -11.01 -0.94
C TYR A 240 11.07 -11.67 -2.31
N LEU A 241 11.22 -12.99 -2.32
CA LEU A 241 11.39 -13.79 -3.54
C LEU A 241 10.09 -13.85 -4.33
N ASP A 242 8.95 -14.04 -3.68
CA ASP A 242 7.62 -13.98 -4.30
C ASP A 242 7.38 -12.65 -4.99
N GLN A 243 7.71 -11.52 -4.34
CA GLN A 243 7.51 -10.21 -4.94
C GLN A 243 8.45 -10.00 -6.14
N VAL A 244 9.71 -10.42 -6.07
CA VAL A 244 10.62 -10.37 -7.23
C VAL A 244 10.12 -11.25 -8.37
N ALA A 245 9.65 -12.47 -8.08
CA ALA A 245 9.08 -13.38 -9.06
C ALA A 245 7.85 -12.77 -9.75
N TYR A 246 6.97 -12.12 -8.99
CA TYR A 246 5.83 -11.40 -9.53
C TYR A 246 6.25 -10.25 -10.45
N VAL A 247 7.20 -9.39 -10.01
CA VAL A 247 7.72 -8.29 -10.82
C VAL A 247 8.31 -8.80 -12.15
N ASN A 248 9.11 -9.86 -12.10
CA ASN A 248 9.66 -10.47 -13.32
C ASN A 248 8.56 -11.05 -14.23
N SER A 249 7.44 -11.49 -13.68
CA SER A 249 6.34 -12.07 -14.46
C SER A 249 5.50 -11.03 -15.23
N VAL A 250 5.43 -9.79 -14.72
CA VAL A 250 4.62 -8.70 -15.31
C VAL A 250 5.43 -7.74 -16.18
N LYS A 251 6.76 -7.80 -16.13
CA LYS A 251 7.64 -6.93 -16.91
C LYS A 251 8.11 -7.65 -18.17
N ASN A 252 7.92 -7.00 -19.32
CA ASN A 252 8.19 -7.57 -20.64
C ASN A 252 9.69 -7.59 -21.03
N VAL A 253 10.59 -7.11 -20.16
CA VAL A 253 12.02 -7.03 -20.43
C VAL A 253 12.76 -8.01 -19.54
N ASP A 254 13.48 -8.96 -20.14
CA ASP A 254 14.29 -9.92 -19.39
C ASP A 254 15.46 -9.22 -18.69
N GLY A 255 15.51 -9.39 -17.36
CA GLY A 255 16.60 -8.92 -16.51
C GLY A 255 16.17 -7.79 -15.58
N LEU A 256 16.24 -8.06 -14.27
CA LEU A 256 15.80 -7.17 -13.19
C LEU A 256 16.38 -5.75 -13.31
N ARG A 257 17.66 -5.61 -13.69
CA ARG A 257 18.32 -4.32 -13.92
C ARG A 257 17.61 -3.37 -14.89
N TRP A 258 16.83 -3.89 -15.85
CA TRP A 258 16.24 -3.07 -16.90
C TRP A 258 14.88 -2.48 -16.51
N HIS A 259 14.17 -3.13 -15.60
CA HIS A 259 12.85 -2.68 -15.15
C HIS A 259 12.81 -2.29 -13.68
N SER A 260 13.80 -2.73 -12.89
CA SER A 260 13.89 -2.50 -11.44
C SER A 260 15.36 -2.36 -10.99
N PRO A 261 16.09 -1.33 -11.47
CA PRO A 261 17.50 -1.13 -11.13
C PRO A 261 17.76 -0.94 -9.63
N MET A 262 16.82 -0.38 -8.86
CA MET A 262 16.98 -0.28 -7.41
C MET A 262 17.06 -1.66 -6.74
N LEU A 263 16.21 -2.61 -7.15
CA LEU A 263 16.27 -3.99 -6.64
C LEU A 263 17.56 -4.70 -7.08
N ASP A 264 17.99 -4.46 -8.32
CA ASP A 264 19.27 -4.97 -8.83
C ASP A 264 20.45 -4.47 -7.99
N ASP A 265 20.51 -3.15 -7.72
CA ASP A 265 21.55 -2.54 -6.89
C ASP A 265 21.52 -3.05 -5.44
N ILE A 266 20.33 -3.18 -4.84
CA ILE A 266 20.16 -3.72 -3.48
C ILE A 266 20.67 -5.17 -3.40
N SER A 267 20.45 -5.97 -4.44
CA SER A 267 20.89 -7.37 -4.51
C SER A 267 22.41 -7.54 -4.47
N ALA A 268 23.19 -6.49 -4.80
CA ALA A 268 24.64 -6.49 -4.68
C ALA A 268 25.13 -6.45 -3.22
N SER A 269 24.24 -6.20 -2.26
CA SER A 269 24.56 -6.32 -0.82
C SER A 269 25.00 -7.75 -0.48
N LYS A 270 26.00 -7.86 0.40
CA LYS A 270 26.54 -9.16 0.85
C LYS A 270 25.70 -9.83 1.94
N SER A 271 24.69 -9.15 2.48
CA SER A 271 23.94 -9.62 3.66
C SER A 271 22.51 -9.08 3.65
N TRP A 272 21.57 -9.95 4.00
CA TRP A 272 20.17 -9.61 4.24
C TRP A 272 20.01 -8.65 5.42
N ALA A 273 20.79 -8.80 6.49
CA ALA A 273 20.82 -7.82 7.60
C ALA A 273 21.11 -6.38 7.15
N LYS A 274 22.00 -6.18 6.16
CA LYS A 274 22.22 -4.83 5.60
C LYS A 274 21.02 -4.35 4.77
N ILE A 275 20.38 -5.24 4.02
CA ILE A 275 19.19 -4.92 3.22
C ILE A 275 18.04 -4.54 4.15
N GLU A 276 17.75 -5.36 5.15
CA GLU A 276 16.69 -5.16 6.13
C GLU A 276 16.85 -3.83 6.86
N ALA A 277 18.05 -3.54 7.36
CA ALA A 277 18.34 -2.25 7.99
C ALA A 277 18.18 -1.07 7.01
N GLY A 278 18.49 -1.29 5.72
CA GLY A 278 18.23 -0.33 4.65
C GLY A 278 16.74 -0.11 4.40
N MET A 279 15.95 -1.20 4.36
CA MET A 279 14.50 -1.16 4.17
C MET A 279 13.81 -0.43 5.32
N ARG A 280 14.24 -0.60 6.58
CA ARG A 280 13.72 0.18 7.71
C ARG A 280 13.95 1.68 7.55
N LYS A 281 15.16 2.07 7.11
CA LYS A 281 15.48 3.48 6.86
C LYS A 281 14.69 4.04 5.67
N MET A 282 14.55 3.25 4.62
CA MET A 282 13.79 3.61 3.43
C MET A 282 12.30 3.72 3.73
N PHE A 283 11.74 2.87 4.59
CA PHE A 283 10.34 2.98 5.05
C PHE A 283 10.08 4.35 5.71
N ILE A 284 10.96 4.76 6.62
CA ILE A 284 10.84 6.06 7.29
C ILE A 284 11.01 7.20 6.27
N ALA A 285 12.03 7.14 5.41
CA ALA A 285 12.37 8.23 4.50
C ALA A 285 11.39 8.39 3.33
N GLU A 286 10.97 7.27 2.72
CA GLU A 286 10.23 7.24 1.47
C GLU A 286 8.72 7.02 1.66
N ILE A 287 8.30 6.39 2.76
CA ILE A 287 6.88 6.18 3.05
C ILE A 287 6.40 7.22 4.06
N LEU A 288 6.97 7.25 5.27
CA LEU A 288 6.46 8.11 6.36
C LEU A 288 6.85 9.58 6.22
N ASN A 289 8.04 9.90 5.68
CA ASN A 289 8.48 11.29 5.58
C ASN A 289 8.00 11.97 4.29
N LYS A 290 7.38 11.23 3.36
CA LYS A 290 6.89 11.81 2.11
C LYS A 290 5.57 12.50 2.28
N LEU A 291 5.55 13.78 1.91
CA LEU A 291 4.36 14.62 1.94
C LEU A 291 3.19 13.98 1.19
N PRO A 292 3.38 13.39 -0.02
CA PRO A 292 2.26 12.80 -0.76
C PRO A 292 1.66 11.53 -0.12
N VAL A 293 2.41 10.83 0.73
CA VAL A 293 1.90 9.66 1.47
C VAL A 293 1.24 10.11 2.76
N MET A 294 1.85 11.07 3.46
CA MET A 294 1.34 11.62 4.71
C MET A 294 0.10 12.51 4.55
N GLN A 295 -0.09 13.17 3.40
CA GLN A 295 -1.28 14.00 3.16
C GLN A 295 -2.57 13.17 3.07
N HIS A 296 -2.47 11.88 2.70
CA HIS A 296 -3.59 10.94 2.72
C HIS A 296 -3.63 10.13 4.02
N PHE A 297 -2.77 10.45 5.00
CA PHE A 297 -2.77 9.81 6.30
C PHE A 297 -3.94 10.36 7.11
N LEU A 298 -4.86 9.48 7.45
CA LEU A 298 -6.03 9.80 8.24
C LEU A 298 -5.66 9.74 9.72
N PHE A 299 -6.12 10.70 10.51
CA PHE A 299 -5.83 10.76 11.95
C PHE A 299 -7.12 10.75 12.74
N GLY A 300 -7.22 9.84 13.71
CA GLY A 300 -8.39 9.70 14.54
C GLY A 300 -8.04 9.43 16.00
N SER A 301 -8.98 8.84 16.73
CA SER A 301 -8.79 8.52 18.14
C SER A 301 -7.78 7.39 18.37
N LEU A 302 -7.65 6.45 17.42
CA LEU A 302 -6.76 5.29 17.53
C LEU A 302 -5.35 5.59 17.03
N ILE A 303 -5.26 6.48 16.04
CA ILE A 303 -4.00 6.97 15.48
C ILE A 303 -4.04 8.51 15.55
N PRO A 304 -3.58 9.11 16.67
CA PRO A 304 -3.76 10.53 16.92
C PRO A 304 -2.90 11.39 16.00
N ALA A 305 -3.39 12.58 15.69
CA ALA A 305 -2.57 13.63 15.10
C ALA A 305 -1.72 14.35 16.15
N GLU A 306 -0.61 14.96 15.73
CA GLU A 306 0.11 15.90 16.57
C GLU A 306 -0.62 17.23 16.69
N SER A 307 -0.47 17.89 17.84
CA SER A 307 -1.01 19.23 18.13
C SER A 307 -0.48 20.32 17.18
N ASP A 308 0.69 20.09 16.59
CA ASP A 308 1.40 21.04 15.72
C ASP A 308 1.14 20.77 14.23
N MET A 309 0.19 19.88 13.92
CA MET A 309 -0.22 19.60 12.55
C MET A 309 -1.21 20.68 12.10
N SER A 310 -0.96 21.24 10.92
CA SER A 310 -1.87 22.21 10.31
C SER A 310 -2.99 21.49 9.57
N HIS A 311 -4.21 21.99 9.69
CA HIS A 311 -5.35 21.55 8.89
C HIS A 311 -5.10 21.87 7.41
N GLU A 312 -5.55 21.01 6.48
CA GLU A 312 -5.43 21.23 5.02
C GLU A 312 -5.87 22.64 4.58
N GLU A 313 -6.87 23.22 5.27
CA GLU A 313 -7.41 24.56 5.03
C GLU A 313 -6.39 25.69 5.25
N GLU A 314 -5.41 25.52 6.15
CA GLU A 314 -4.37 26.51 6.41
C GLU A 314 -3.28 26.57 5.33
N PHE A 315 -3.19 25.54 4.47
CA PHE A 315 -2.20 25.44 3.40
C PHE A 315 -2.75 25.82 2.00
N GLY A 316 -4.03 26.23 1.91
CA GLY A 316 -4.67 26.62 0.65
C GLY A 316 -4.75 25.49 -0.37
N LEU A 317 -4.81 24.25 0.10
CA LEU A 317 -4.90 23.05 -0.74
C LEU A 317 -6.37 22.79 -1.09
N SER A 318 -6.63 22.58 -2.38
CA SER A 318 -7.94 22.16 -2.87
C SER A 318 -8.27 20.77 -2.33
N THR A 319 -9.51 20.57 -1.88
CA THR A 319 -9.99 19.26 -1.45
C THR A 319 -9.84 18.25 -2.59
N GLU A 320 -9.71 16.96 -2.28
CA GLU A 320 -9.68 15.91 -3.29
C GLU A 320 -10.90 15.97 -4.24
N GLU A 321 -11.99 16.66 -3.92
CA GLU A 321 -13.12 16.87 -4.84
C GLU A 321 -12.80 17.80 -6.03
N GLU A 322 -11.71 18.58 -5.96
CA GLU A 322 -11.37 19.64 -6.92
C GLU A 322 -10.18 19.32 -7.85
N GLU A 323 -9.45 18.20 -7.68
CA GLU A 323 -8.38 17.85 -8.63
C GLU A 323 -8.98 17.23 -9.92
N GLU A 324 -8.92 17.94 -11.04
CA GLU A 324 -9.38 17.42 -12.33
C GLU A 324 -8.55 16.21 -12.82
N GLU A 325 -9.14 15.41 -13.72
CA GLU A 325 -8.46 14.34 -14.47
C GLU A 325 -7.27 14.92 -15.26
N GLY A 326 -6.08 14.85 -14.67
CA GLY A 326 -4.86 15.44 -15.23
C GLY A 326 -4.37 16.57 -14.35
N GLY A 327 -3.60 16.23 -13.31
CA GLY A 327 -3.19 17.15 -12.25
C GLY A 327 -2.65 18.48 -12.75
N GLU A 328 -3.42 19.56 -12.54
CA GLU A 328 -2.93 20.91 -12.72
C GLU A 328 -2.02 21.33 -11.56
N VAL A 329 -0.90 21.95 -11.93
CA VAL A 329 0.18 22.42 -11.06
C VAL A 329 -0.25 23.69 -10.33
N LYS A 330 -0.08 23.74 -9.00
CA LYS A 330 -0.13 25.01 -8.26
C LYS A 330 1.23 25.36 -7.63
N VAL A 331 1.51 26.67 -7.67
CA VAL A 331 2.78 27.32 -7.37
C VAL A 331 2.88 27.64 -5.88
N PHE A 332 4.01 27.31 -5.25
CA PHE A 332 4.30 27.71 -3.86
C PHE A 332 5.44 28.73 -3.80
N ASN A 333 5.31 29.67 -2.87
CA ASN A 333 6.38 30.59 -2.46
C ASN A 333 6.72 30.32 -0.99
N ASP A 334 8.01 30.18 -0.70
CA ASP A 334 8.49 30.01 0.69
C ASP A 334 8.68 31.38 1.39
N GLU A 335 8.87 31.37 2.72
CA GLU A 335 9.13 32.58 3.54
C GLU A 335 10.41 33.36 3.13
N ALA A 336 11.26 32.78 2.28
CA ALA A 336 12.42 33.44 1.67
C ALA A 336 12.17 33.92 0.22
N GLY A 337 10.92 33.85 -0.29
CA GLY A 337 10.54 34.28 -1.64
C GLY A 337 11.11 33.41 -2.77
N LYS A 338 11.61 32.22 -2.47
CA LYS A 338 12.05 31.26 -3.50
C LYS A 338 10.85 30.48 -4.02
N ARG A 339 10.73 30.46 -5.35
CA ARG A 339 9.70 29.74 -6.11
C ARG A 339 10.08 28.26 -6.19
N HIS A 340 9.27 27.38 -5.62
CA HIS A 340 9.42 25.93 -5.75
C HIS A 340 8.35 25.38 -6.70
N VAL A 341 8.79 24.86 -7.84
CA VAL A 341 7.94 24.13 -8.78
C VAL A 341 8.12 22.65 -8.51
N HIS A 342 7.15 22.02 -7.84
CA HIS A 342 7.11 20.58 -7.70
C HIS A 342 6.23 20.02 -8.82
N ALA A 343 6.87 19.46 -9.84
CA ALA A 343 6.16 18.73 -10.88
C ALA A 343 5.83 17.32 -10.35
N SER A 344 4.56 16.95 -10.36
CA SER A 344 4.12 15.55 -10.38
C SER A 344 4.38 14.94 -11.77
N LYS A 345 5.60 15.12 -12.29
CA LYS A 345 6.04 14.42 -13.50
C LYS A 345 6.43 13.02 -13.09
N GLY A 346 5.46 12.09 -13.16
CA GLY A 346 5.81 10.69 -13.34
C GLY A 346 6.72 10.61 -14.55
N TRP A 347 7.91 10.03 -14.39
CA TRP A 347 8.86 9.90 -15.50
C TRP A 347 8.37 8.81 -16.46
N GLY A 348 7.45 9.26 -17.32
CA GLY A 348 6.96 8.67 -18.56
C GLY A 348 6.53 9.78 -19.53
N ASP A 349 6.40 11.02 -19.05
CA ASP A 349 5.95 12.17 -19.81
C ASP A 349 7.08 12.91 -20.56
N CYS A 350 7.88 12.16 -21.32
CA CYS A 350 8.96 12.75 -22.12
C CYS A 350 8.41 13.46 -23.38
N CYS A 351 7.12 13.29 -23.70
CA CYS A 351 6.49 13.80 -24.93
C CYS A 351 4.97 14.14 -24.82
N GLY A 352 4.35 14.18 -23.63
CA GLY A 352 2.88 14.39 -23.52
C GLY A 352 2.03 13.13 -23.77
N ILE A 353 2.64 11.94 -23.78
CA ILE A 353 1.96 10.67 -24.07
C ILE A 353 1.93 9.83 -22.79
N ARG A 354 0.72 9.52 -22.31
CA ARG A 354 0.50 8.68 -21.13
C ARG A 354 0.99 7.26 -21.40
N VAL A 355 1.86 6.74 -20.54
CA VAL A 355 2.40 5.38 -20.62
C VAL A 355 1.59 4.50 -19.66
N PRO A 356 1.05 3.36 -20.12
CA PRO A 356 0.27 2.45 -19.28
C PRO A 356 1.13 1.78 -18.20
N ALA A 357 0.48 1.35 -17.12
CA ALA A 357 1.09 0.48 -16.13
C ALA A 357 1.57 -0.84 -16.78
N ALA A 358 2.64 -1.45 -16.24
CA ALA A 358 3.14 -2.73 -16.74
C ALA A 358 2.06 -3.82 -16.70
N VAL A 359 1.25 -3.85 -15.63
CA VAL A 359 0.14 -4.79 -15.47
C VAL A 359 -0.95 -4.58 -16.54
N GLY A 360 -1.28 -3.32 -16.86
CA GLY A 360 -2.24 -2.99 -17.92
C GLY A 360 -1.74 -3.33 -19.32
N ALA A 361 -0.45 -3.09 -19.58
CA ALA A 361 0.18 -3.45 -20.85
C ALA A 361 0.23 -4.99 -21.05
N GLU A 362 0.63 -5.72 -20.01
CA GLU A 362 0.73 -7.18 -20.02
C GLU A 362 -0.65 -7.85 -20.17
N GLY A 363 -1.66 -7.34 -19.45
CA GLY A 363 -3.03 -7.82 -19.54
C GLY A 363 -3.65 -7.70 -20.93
N GLU A 364 -3.45 -6.57 -21.61
CA GLU A 364 -3.92 -6.37 -22.99
C GLU A 364 -3.16 -7.23 -24.01
N GLU A 365 -1.83 -7.38 -23.86
CA GLU A 365 -1.04 -8.28 -24.72
C GLU A 365 -1.51 -9.73 -24.63
N ARG A 366 -1.91 -10.21 -23.44
CA ARG A 366 -2.48 -11.55 -23.24
C ARG A 366 -3.81 -11.73 -23.96
N LYS A 367 -4.70 -10.72 -23.96
CA LYS A 367 -5.98 -10.78 -24.67
C LYS A 367 -5.82 -10.84 -26.19
N GLY A 368 -4.79 -10.17 -26.73
CA GLY A 368 -4.48 -10.12 -28.16
C GLY A 368 -3.91 -11.42 -28.76
N GLY A 369 -3.62 -12.45 -27.94
CA GLY A 369 -3.12 -13.75 -28.42
C GLY A 369 -1.71 -13.70 -29.05
N MET A 370 -0.97 -12.62 -28.86
CA MET A 370 0.36 -12.45 -29.45
C MET A 370 1.37 -13.33 -28.69
N GLN A 371 1.87 -14.40 -29.30
CA GLN A 371 3.00 -15.17 -28.77
C GLN A 371 4.18 -14.23 -28.48
N ARG A 372 4.83 -14.43 -27.33
CA ARG A 372 6.06 -13.73 -26.90
C ARG A 372 7.04 -13.59 -28.07
N LEU A 373 7.07 -12.41 -28.70
CA LEU A 373 8.12 -12.08 -29.65
C LEU A 373 9.40 -11.90 -28.86
N ARG A 374 10.26 -12.92 -28.87
CA ARG A 374 11.61 -12.87 -28.31
C ARG A 374 12.38 -11.75 -29.05
N ARG A 375 12.45 -10.56 -28.44
CA ARG A 375 13.17 -9.43 -29.03
C ARG A 375 14.65 -9.59 -28.76
N VAL A 376 15.42 -9.42 -29.82
CA VAL A 376 16.88 -9.56 -29.85
C VAL A 376 17.49 -8.50 -28.93
N PRO A 377 18.44 -8.85 -28.04
CA PRO A 377 19.18 -7.86 -27.28
C PRO A 377 19.89 -6.94 -28.27
N PHE A 378 19.68 -5.63 -28.17
CA PHE A 378 20.61 -4.70 -28.80
C PHE A 378 21.90 -4.73 -27.99
N ASP A 379 23.02 -4.97 -28.70
CA ASP A 379 24.40 -5.02 -28.17
C ASP A 379 24.78 -3.77 -27.36
#